data_AF-A0A8H3I3U6-F1
#
_entry.id   AF-A0A8H3I3U6-F1
#
_cell.length_a   1.000
_cell.length_b   1.000
_cell.length_c   1.000
_cell.angle_alpha   90.00
_cell.angle_beta   90.00
_cell.angle_gamma   90.00
#
_symmetry.space_group_name_H-M   'P 1'
#
loop_
_entity.id
_entity.type
_entity.pdbx_description
1 polymer ?
#
loop_
_entity_poly.entity_id
_entity_poly.type
_entity_poly.pdbx_seq_one_letter_code
_entity_poly.pdbx_strand_id
1 'polypeptide(L)'
;MYSNFATYPGIQDMYIGKPIQNASGPFAGRTIRSELEEYQKPDLGRKFAKRDRRPVDPPPVVRLRMFEVKDEGTLNQREEEIPAELIETTGLVAHVDLFAVNPPPGMSFEDIDNYPRPETEAYEFQPPDQATSSQQGRRVSDSPIDVNEVLTSAVFGSSFVHAVKISDTEGKTVILFVFADLSVRMEGHFVYRYRCFNLFSRVAGSDDVPITAELFSGMFVIYSTKEFPGLQASTQLTKHLGRWGVRVNLRETSRGKRSKQGDEDGDEDDVSSGGGDVIVDEEQGLHFYSRSYLSQQTPQLTFRPPAQGEGGYDGVS
;
A
#
# COMPACT_ATOMS: atom_id res chain seq x y z
N MET A 1 4.52 -29.61 -19.52
CA MET A 1 3.87 -28.56 -20.33
C MET A 1 4.22 -27.24 -19.70
N TYR A 2 5.12 -26.49 -20.32
CA TYR A 2 5.48 -25.15 -19.86
C TYR A 2 4.34 -24.21 -20.25
N SER A 3 3.62 -23.69 -19.26
CA SER A 3 2.61 -22.67 -19.48
C SER A 3 3.32 -21.36 -19.81
N ASN A 4 3.54 -21.11 -21.09
CA ASN A 4 3.90 -19.81 -21.63
C ASN A 4 2.72 -18.86 -21.39
N PHE A 5 2.69 -18.18 -20.25
CA PHE A 5 2.02 -16.88 -20.18
C PHE A 5 2.92 -15.90 -20.94
N ALA A 6 2.80 -15.92 -22.26
CA ALA A 6 3.21 -14.80 -23.06
C ALA A 6 2.28 -13.64 -22.67
N THR A 7 2.79 -12.75 -21.82
CA THR A 7 2.13 -11.51 -21.41
C THR A 7 2.00 -10.62 -22.65
N TYR A 8 0.93 -10.79 -23.42
CA TYR A 8 0.37 -9.65 -24.13
C TYR A 8 0.10 -8.59 -23.05
N PRO A 9 0.45 -7.29 -23.25
CA PRO A 9 -0.06 -6.25 -22.37
C PRO A 9 -1.57 -6.41 -22.35
N GLY A 10 -2.07 -6.90 -21.22
CA GLY A 10 -3.40 -7.50 -21.14
C GLY A 10 -4.43 -6.41 -21.33
N ILE A 11 -5.60 -6.75 -21.86
CA ILE A 11 -6.78 -5.87 -21.92
C ILE A 11 -7.02 -5.13 -20.57
N GLN A 12 -6.58 -5.72 -19.46
CA GLN A 12 -6.61 -5.14 -18.11
C GLN A 12 -5.74 -3.89 -17.94
N ASP A 13 -4.54 -3.83 -18.51
CA ASP A 13 -3.64 -2.67 -18.36
C ASP A 13 -4.08 -1.49 -19.25
N MET A 14 -4.87 -1.76 -20.31
CA MET A 14 -5.37 -0.75 -21.26
C MET A 14 -6.25 0.32 -20.60
N TYR A 15 -6.92 -0.02 -19.49
CA TYR A 15 -7.90 0.85 -18.85
C TYR A 15 -7.37 1.57 -17.60
N ILE A 16 -6.14 1.27 -17.18
CA ILE A 16 -5.57 1.82 -15.95
C ILE A 16 -5.44 3.35 -16.07
N GLY A 17 -6.20 4.09 -15.25
CA GLY A 17 -6.17 5.55 -15.23
C GLY A 17 -6.76 6.20 -16.49
N LYS A 18 -7.37 5.43 -17.39
CA LYS A 18 -8.00 5.94 -18.62
C LYS A 18 -9.53 6.03 -18.44
N PRO A 19 -10.22 6.84 -19.26
CA PRO A 19 -11.67 6.82 -19.31
C PRO A 19 -12.18 5.43 -19.75
N ILE A 20 -13.21 4.93 -19.07
CA ILE A 20 -13.82 3.62 -19.35
C ILE A 20 -15.30 3.82 -19.63
N GLN A 21 -15.74 3.42 -20.83
CA GLN A 21 -17.15 3.31 -21.17
C GLN A 21 -17.76 2.07 -20.51
N ASN A 22 -18.52 2.28 -19.43
CA ASN A 22 -19.08 1.19 -18.64
C ASN A 22 -20.36 0.65 -19.31
N ALA A 23 -20.36 -0.64 -19.64
CA ALA A 23 -21.53 -1.34 -20.22
C ALA A 23 -22.53 -1.81 -19.16
N SER A 24 -22.07 -2.06 -17.93
CA SER A 24 -22.90 -2.55 -16.81
C SER A 24 -22.45 -1.98 -15.47
N GLY A 25 -23.22 -2.30 -14.42
CA GLY A 25 -22.93 -1.90 -13.04
C GLY A 25 -23.42 -0.49 -12.69
N PRO A 26 -22.99 0.07 -11.54
CA PRO A 26 -23.44 1.38 -11.05
C PRO A 26 -23.15 2.56 -12.01
N PHE A 27 -22.27 2.36 -12.98
CA PHE A 27 -21.84 3.37 -13.94
C PHE A 27 -22.30 3.07 -15.37
N ALA A 28 -23.22 2.12 -15.57
CA ALA A 28 -23.68 1.72 -16.90
C ALA A 28 -24.11 2.94 -17.76
N GLY A 29 -23.60 3.00 -18.99
CA GLY A 29 -23.85 4.08 -19.94
C GLY A 29 -23.03 5.36 -19.69
N ARG A 30 -22.16 5.38 -18.69
CA ARG A 30 -21.28 6.52 -18.38
C ARG A 30 -19.82 6.19 -18.68
N THR A 31 -19.08 7.19 -19.14
CA THR A 31 -17.61 7.12 -19.25
C THR A 31 -17.00 7.60 -17.94
N ILE A 32 -16.27 6.72 -17.25
CA ILE A 32 -15.68 7.02 -15.94
C ILE A 32 -14.17 6.86 -16.00
N ARG A 33 -13.43 7.87 -15.55
CA ARG A 33 -12.01 7.76 -15.21
C ARG A 33 -11.86 7.63 -13.70
N SER A 34 -11.04 6.70 -13.24
CA SER A 34 -10.73 6.54 -11.81
C SER A 34 -9.30 6.96 -11.53
N GLU A 35 -9.06 7.43 -10.31
CA GLU A 35 -7.75 7.85 -9.83
C GLU A 35 -7.56 7.43 -8.37
N LEU A 36 -6.34 7.00 -8.03
CA LEU A 36 -5.95 6.64 -6.68
C LEU A 36 -4.92 7.63 -6.16
N GLU A 37 -5.14 8.13 -4.94
CA GLU A 37 -4.23 9.05 -4.25
C GLU A 37 -3.73 8.40 -2.95
N GLU A 38 -2.44 8.52 -2.65
CA GLU A 38 -1.91 8.03 -1.38
C GLU A 38 -2.37 8.96 -0.26
N TYR A 39 -3.25 8.47 0.61
CA TYR A 39 -3.78 9.22 1.75
C TYR A 39 -2.94 9.02 3.01
N GLN A 40 -2.32 7.84 3.14
CA GLN A 40 -1.34 7.54 4.16
C GLN A 40 -0.38 6.48 3.65
N LYS A 41 0.90 6.86 3.59
CA LYS A 41 2.02 6.01 3.22
C LYS A 41 2.34 5.03 4.36
N PRO A 42 2.68 3.76 4.08
CA PRO A 42 3.40 2.93 5.04
C PRO A 42 4.84 3.38 5.18
N ASP A 43 5.39 3.33 6.39
CA ASP A 43 6.77 3.74 6.62
C ASP A 43 7.64 2.55 6.99
N LEU A 44 7.14 1.70 7.89
CA LEU A 44 7.92 0.60 8.42
C LEU A 44 7.07 -0.59 8.84
N GLY A 45 7.71 -1.75 8.85
CA GLY A 45 7.16 -2.95 9.46
C GLY A 45 8.26 -3.77 10.10
N ARG A 46 7.85 -4.74 10.88
CA ARG A 46 8.75 -5.79 11.36
C ARG A 46 8.43 -7.06 10.61
N LYS A 47 9.46 -7.78 10.19
CA LYS A 47 9.28 -9.07 9.53
C LYS A 47 8.32 -9.96 10.30
N PHE A 48 7.34 -10.49 9.57
CA PHE A 48 6.38 -11.43 10.07
C PHE A 48 7.07 -12.72 10.54
N ALA A 49 6.80 -13.12 11.77
CA ALA A 49 7.12 -14.43 12.31
C ALA A 49 5.82 -15.14 12.68
N LYS A 50 5.73 -16.46 12.45
CA LYS A 50 4.48 -17.25 12.64
C LYS A 50 3.77 -17.01 13.98
N ARG A 51 4.50 -16.68 15.05
CA ARG A 51 3.97 -16.42 16.41
C ARG A 51 3.79 -14.95 16.76
N ASP A 52 4.31 -13.99 15.98
CA ASP A 52 4.20 -12.56 16.26
C ASP A 52 3.95 -11.79 14.96
N ARG A 53 2.66 -11.51 14.71
CA ARG A 53 2.18 -10.79 13.55
C ARG A 53 2.07 -9.30 13.86
N ARG A 54 2.75 -8.48 13.05
CA ARG A 54 2.64 -7.02 13.13
C ARG A 54 2.39 -6.47 11.74
N PRO A 55 1.22 -5.86 11.50
CA PRO A 55 1.00 -5.11 10.29
C PRO A 55 2.03 -4.00 10.11
N VAL A 56 2.26 -3.62 8.86
CA VAL A 56 3.02 -2.43 8.49
C VAL A 56 2.34 -1.19 9.08
N ASP A 57 3.14 -0.24 9.54
CA ASP A 57 2.73 0.95 10.26
C ASP A 57 3.35 2.21 9.61
N PRO A 58 2.59 3.31 9.52
CA PRO A 58 1.16 3.37 9.75
C PRO A 58 0.39 2.55 8.67
N PRO A 59 -0.87 2.14 8.90
CA PRO A 59 -1.59 1.31 7.94
C PRO A 59 -1.75 2.05 6.61
N PRO A 60 -1.44 1.45 5.44
CA PRO A 60 -1.62 2.13 4.18
C PRO A 60 -3.08 2.51 3.92
N VAL A 61 -3.29 3.73 3.44
CA VAL A 61 -4.62 4.23 3.08
C VAL A 61 -4.54 4.90 1.71
N VAL A 62 -5.44 4.50 0.82
CA VAL A 62 -5.54 5.05 -0.54
C VAL A 62 -6.92 5.64 -0.75
N ARG A 63 -6.99 6.86 -1.28
CA ARG A 63 -8.25 7.52 -1.63
C ARG A 63 -8.60 7.25 -3.09
N LEU A 64 -9.86 6.93 -3.33
CA LEU A 64 -10.43 6.83 -4.68
C LEU A 64 -11.12 8.13 -5.06
N ARG A 65 -10.80 8.64 -6.26
CA ARG A 65 -11.55 9.68 -6.95
C ARG A 65 -12.06 9.13 -8.27
N MET A 66 -13.27 9.54 -8.66
CA MET A 66 -13.89 9.12 -9.91
C MET A 66 -14.42 10.35 -10.64
N PHE A 67 -14.18 10.41 -11.93
CA PHE A 67 -14.56 11.52 -12.79
C PHE A 67 -15.45 11.00 -13.90
N GLU A 68 -16.57 11.69 -14.13
CA GLU A 68 -17.35 11.47 -15.33
C GLU A 68 -16.73 12.25 -16.47
N VAL A 69 -16.39 11.53 -17.55
CA VAL A 69 -15.80 12.12 -18.74
C VAL A 69 -16.93 12.44 -19.72
N LYS A 70 -17.02 13.71 -20.12
CA LYS A 70 -17.98 14.20 -21.12
C LYS A 70 -17.25 14.46 -22.43
N ASP A 71 -17.94 14.24 -23.55
CA ASP A 71 -17.44 14.52 -24.89
C ASP A 71 -16.07 13.86 -25.19
N GLU A 72 -15.90 12.62 -24.69
CA GLU A 72 -14.69 11.80 -24.83
C GLU A 72 -14.24 11.68 -26.30
N GLY A 73 -12.95 11.88 -26.55
CA GLY A 73 -12.37 11.79 -27.90
C GLY A 73 -12.62 13.03 -28.77
N THR A 74 -13.20 14.10 -28.22
CA THR A 74 -13.39 15.38 -28.92
C THR A 74 -12.49 16.48 -28.34
N LEU A 75 -12.37 17.61 -29.04
CA LEU A 75 -11.67 18.80 -28.53
C LEU A 75 -12.32 19.43 -27.28
N ASN A 76 -13.57 19.07 -26.98
CA ASN A 76 -14.32 19.58 -25.84
C ASN A 76 -14.35 18.59 -24.66
N GLN A 77 -13.51 17.56 -24.69
CA GLN A 77 -13.43 16.58 -23.62
C GLN A 77 -13.18 17.29 -22.28
N ARG A 78 -14.01 16.99 -21.29
CA ARG A 78 -13.88 17.50 -19.93
C ARG A 78 -14.16 16.42 -18.90
N GLU A 79 -13.60 16.60 -17.72
CA GLU A 79 -13.78 15.70 -16.59
C GLU A 79 -14.45 16.44 -15.44
N GLU A 80 -15.51 15.84 -14.90
CA GLU A 80 -16.24 16.35 -13.75
C GLU A 80 -16.12 15.33 -12.61
N GLU A 81 -15.49 15.72 -11.48
CA GLU A 81 -15.37 14.82 -10.31
C GLU A 81 -16.76 14.50 -9.77
N ILE A 82 -17.05 13.21 -9.61
CA ILE A 82 -18.29 12.73 -9.00
C ILE A 82 -18.13 12.85 -7.49
N PRO A 83 -19.02 13.59 -6.79
CA PRO A 83 -18.97 13.66 -5.33
C PRO A 83 -19.06 12.26 -4.69
N ALA A 84 -18.20 12.00 -3.70
CA ALA A 84 -18.06 10.70 -3.06
C ALA A 84 -19.37 10.20 -2.43
N GLU A 85 -20.22 11.11 -1.93
CA GLU A 85 -21.54 10.83 -1.41
C GLU A 85 -22.47 10.16 -2.44
N LEU A 86 -22.33 10.50 -3.74
CA LEU A 86 -23.16 9.96 -4.82
C LEU A 86 -22.66 8.62 -5.37
N ILE A 87 -21.47 8.18 -4.97
CA ILE A 87 -20.88 6.92 -5.46
C ILE A 87 -21.30 5.76 -4.55
N GLU A 88 -21.90 4.73 -5.13
CA GLU A 88 -22.12 3.46 -4.44
C GLU A 88 -20.81 2.70 -4.32
N THR A 89 -20.45 2.30 -3.10
CA THR A 89 -19.19 1.59 -2.83
C THR A 89 -19.29 0.08 -3.06
N THR A 90 -20.50 -0.46 -3.20
CA THR A 90 -20.73 -1.89 -3.39
C THR A 90 -19.95 -2.40 -4.60
N GLY A 91 -19.08 -3.39 -4.38
CA GLY A 91 -18.25 -3.96 -5.44
C GLY A 91 -16.96 -3.21 -5.74
N LEU A 92 -16.72 -2.03 -5.13
CA LEU A 92 -15.42 -1.35 -5.19
C LEU A 92 -14.43 -2.06 -4.25
N VAL A 93 -13.37 -2.60 -4.85
CA VAL A 93 -12.33 -3.35 -4.16
C VAL A 93 -10.96 -2.89 -4.64
N ALA A 94 -9.99 -2.87 -3.74
CA ALA A 94 -8.59 -2.69 -4.07
C ALA A 94 -7.78 -3.94 -3.73
N HIS A 95 -6.82 -4.26 -4.59
CA HIS A 95 -5.77 -5.26 -4.37
C HIS A 95 -4.44 -4.57 -4.13
N VAL A 96 -3.56 -5.20 -3.36
CA VAL A 96 -2.18 -4.76 -3.18
C VAL A 96 -1.18 -5.82 -3.65
N ASP A 97 -0.21 -5.39 -4.46
CA ASP A 97 0.99 -6.15 -4.79
C ASP A 97 2.21 -5.59 -4.07
N LEU A 98 3.21 -6.44 -3.79
CA LEU A 98 4.48 -6.06 -3.16
C LEU A 98 5.63 -6.17 -4.16
N PHE A 99 6.50 -5.16 -4.20
CA PHE A 99 7.72 -5.16 -5.01
C PHE A 99 8.93 -4.82 -4.16
N ALA A 100 10.05 -5.49 -4.39
CA ALA A 100 11.32 -5.15 -3.77
C ALA A 100 11.93 -3.91 -4.43
N VAL A 101 12.61 -3.10 -3.64
CA VAL A 101 13.37 -1.93 -4.07
C VAL A 101 14.82 -2.10 -3.61
N ASN A 102 15.76 -1.73 -4.48
CA ASN A 102 17.18 -1.72 -4.17
C ASN A 102 17.66 -0.26 -4.07
N PRO A 103 17.55 0.37 -2.89
CA PRO A 103 17.99 1.75 -2.74
C PRO A 103 19.51 1.87 -2.92
N PRO A 104 20.00 3.02 -3.44
CA PRO A 104 21.43 3.32 -3.51
C PRO A 104 22.14 3.15 -2.15
N PRO A 105 23.41 2.70 -2.14
CA PRO A 105 24.20 2.63 -0.93
C PRO A 105 24.29 3.98 -0.19
N GLY A 106 24.07 3.96 1.12
CA GLY A 106 24.22 5.14 1.98
C GLY A 106 23.01 6.07 2.07
N MET A 107 21.86 5.66 1.52
CA MET A 107 20.59 6.40 1.58
C MET A 107 20.08 6.58 3.03
N SER A 108 19.90 7.81 3.50
CA SER A 108 19.34 8.06 4.83
C SER A 108 17.82 7.80 4.87
N PHE A 109 17.22 7.77 6.07
CA PHE A 109 15.75 7.67 6.20
C PHE A 109 15.01 8.83 5.55
N GLU A 110 15.59 10.03 5.56
CA GLU A 110 15.00 11.23 4.95
C GLU A 110 15.02 11.15 3.42
N ASP A 111 15.98 10.40 2.85
CA ASP A 111 16.08 10.13 1.42
C ASP A 111 15.04 9.09 0.95
N ILE A 112 14.52 8.25 1.85
CA ILE A 112 13.47 7.24 1.55
C ILE A 112 12.16 7.93 1.15
N ASP A 113 11.78 9.00 1.85
CA ASP A 113 10.54 9.72 1.55
C ASP A 113 10.60 10.46 0.22
N ASN A 114 11.81 10.83 -0.22
CA ASN A 114 12.08 11.47 -1.51
C ASN A 114 12.40 10.45 -2.62
N TYR A 115 12.35 9.15 -2.33
CA TYR A 115 12.64 8.13 -3.34
C TYR A 115 11.62 8.20 -4.48
N PRO A 116 12.07 8.24 -5.75
CA PRO A 116 11.16 8.38 -6.87
C PRO A 116 10.19 7.20 -6.90
N ARG A 117 8.89 7.54 -6.94
CA ARG A 117 7.85 6.56 -7.21
C ARG A 117 7.97 6.14 -8.67
N PRO A 118 7.71 4.87 -9.00
CA PRO A 118 7.58 4.51 -10.40
C PRO A 118 6.42 5.33 -10.97
N GLU A 119 6.70 6.06 -12.05
CA GLU A 119 5.65 6.76 -12.76
C GLU A 119 4.70 5.71 -13.32
N THR A 120 3.40 5.84 -13.04
CA THR A 120 2.37 5.10 -13.76
C THR A 120 2.44 5.63 -15.19
N GLU A 121 3.24 5.01 -16.07
CA GLU A 121 3.31 5.42 -17.46
C GLU A 121 1.89 5.42 -18.02
N ALA A 122 1.37 6.61 -18.31
CA ALA A 122 0.10 6.74 -18.99
C ALA A 122 0.33 6.18 -20.39
N TYR A 123 0.02 4.90 -20.63
CA TYR A 123 0.17 4.26 -21.93
C TYR A 123 -0.43 5.17 -23.01
N GLU A 124 0.44 5.82 -23.79
CA GLU A 124 0.07 6.51 -25.02
C GLU A 124 0.13 5.46 -26.12
N PHE A 125 -1.04 5.08 -26.64
CA PHE A 125 -1.15 4.14 -27.75
C PHE A 125 -0.55 4.77 -29.01
N GLN A 126 0.61 4.27 -29.47
CA GLN A 126 1.11 4.58 -30.81
C GLN A 126 0.53 3.57 -31.82
N PRO A 127 -0.12 4.02 -32.90
CA PRO A 127 -0.70 3.13 -33.89
C PRO A 127 0.37 2.35 -34.67
N PRO A 128 0.06 1.16 -35.22
CA PRO A 128 1.06 0.17 -35.66
C PRO A 128 1.85 0.51 -36.93
N ASP A 129 1.57 1.63 -37.61
CA ASP A 129 2.00 1.86 -38.99
C ASP A 129 3.34 2.61 -39.15
N GLN A 130 4.16 2.73 -38.10
CA GLN A 130 5.50 3.33 -38.20
C GLN A 130 6.61 2.46 -37.60
N ALA A 131 6.67 1.19 -38.00
CA ALA A 131 7.88 0.39 -37.84
C ALA A 131 8.92 0.82 -38.90
N THR A 132 9.72 1.85 -38.61
CA THR A 132 10.99 2.04 -39.32
C THR A 132 12.08 1.25 -38.59
N SER A 133 12.67 0.32 -39.34
CA SER A 133 13.75 -0.55 -38.89
C SER A 133 14.99 0.24 -38.48
N SER A 134 15.36 0.24 -37.20
CA SER A 134 16.76 0.38 -36.79
C SER A 134 17.03 -0.16 -35.37
N GLN A 135 17.85 -1.22 -35.35
CA GLN A 135 18.90 -1.52 -34.38
C GLN A 135 18.57 -1.48 -32.88
N GLN A 136 18.27 -2.68 -32.36
CA GLN A 136 19.02 -3.36 -31.29
C GLN A 136 19.78 -2.45 -30.30
N GLY A 137 19.06 -1.96 -29.29
CA GLY A 137 19.61 -1.44 -28.05
C GLY A 137 18.60 -1.71 -26.95
N ARG A 138 18.85 -2.71 -26.11
CA ARG A 138 18.09 -2.96 -24.88
C ARG A 138 18.21 -1.69 -24.02
N ARG A 139 17.20 -0.82 -24.07
CA ARG A 139 17.03 0.22 -23.06
C ARG A 139 16.74 -0.51 -21.76
N VAL A 140 17.78 -0.68 -20.94
CA VAL A 140 17.58 -0.96 -19.51
C VAL A 140 16.89 0.29 -18.99
N SER A 141 15.59 0.20 -18.70
CA SER A 141 14.91 1.26 -17.96
C SER A 141 15.64 1.35 -16.62
N ASP A 142 16.25 2.49 -16.34
CA ASP A 142 16.96 2.80 -15.10
C ASP A 142 15.94 3.01 -13.94
N SER A 143 14.85 2.24 -13.95
CA SER A 143 13.82 2.28 -12.93
C SER A 143 14.39 1.59 -11.69
N PRO A 144 14.43 2.27 -10.53
CA PRO A 144 15.02 1.73 -9.30
C PRO A 144 14.28 0.51 -8.69
N ILE A 145 13.25 0.03 -9.38
CA ILE A 145 12.32 -1.00 -8.92
C ILE A 145 12.36 -2.11 -9.96
N ASP A 146 12.67 -3.33 -9.52
CA ASP A 146 12.53 -4.50 -10.37
C ASP A 146 11.04 -4.88 -10.45
N VAL A 147 10.30 -4.16 -11.29
CA VAL A 147 8.86 -4.38 -11.52
C VAL A 147 8.55 -5.77 -12.11
N ASN A 148 9.56 -6.56 -12.45
CA ASN A 148 9.37 -7.91 -13.00
C ASN A 148 9.18 -8.98 -11.92
N GLU A 149 9.43 -8.68 -10.63
CA GLU A 149 9.28 -9.64 -9.54
C GLU A 149 8.20 -9.22 -8.55
N VAL A 150 6.97 -9.69 -8.79
CA VAL A 150 5.83 -9.50 -7.89
C VAL A 150 6.00 -10.41 -6.67
N LEU A 151 6.26 -9.82 -5.51
CA LEU A 151 6.47 -10.51 -4.23
C LEU A 151 5.19 -10.61 -3.38
N THR A 152 4.01 -10.53 -3.98
CA THR A 152 2.72 -10.58 -3.25
C THR A 152 2.57 -11.85 -2.41
N SER A 153 3.22 -12.96 -2.77
CA SER A 153 3.27 -14.18 -1.95
C SER A 153 3.98 -14.00 -0.59
N ALA A 154 4.77 -12.94 -0.43
CA ALA A 154 5.41 -12.55 0.82
C ALA A 154 4.56 -11.64 1.71
N VAL A 155 3.40 -11.18 1.21
CA VAL A 155 2.41 -10.43 1.97
C VAL A 155 1.49 -11.41 2.70
N PHE A 156 1.23 -11.14 3.98
CA PHE A 156 0.31 -11.90 4.82
C PHE A 156 -0.80 -10.99 5.34
N GLY A 157 -2.04 -11.47 5.21
CA GLY A 157 -3.22 -10.76 5.67
C GLY A 157 -4.20 -10.41 4.58
N SER A 158 -4.85 -9.27 4.74
CA SER A 158 -5.89 -8.80 3.83
C SER A 158 -5.29 -8.04 2.65
N SER A 159 -4.86 -8.75 1.61
CA SER A 159 -4.38 -8.14 0.36
C SER A 159 -5.49 -7.55 -0.51
N PHE A 160 -6.74 -7.94 -0.24
CA PHE A 160 -7.93 -7.31 -0.80
C PHE A 160 -8.70 -6.57 0.28
N VAL A 161 -9.15 -5.36 -0.03
CA VAL A 161 -10.00 -4.55 0.86
C VAL A 161 -11.15 -3.93 0.08
N HIS A 162 -12.32 -3.86 0.71
CA HIS A 162 -13.48 -3.14 0.17
C HIS A 162 -13.37 -1.65 0.50
N ALA A 163 -13.94 -0.80 -0.37
CA ALA A 163 -13.99 0.64 -0.18
C ALA A 163 -14.81 1.05 1.07
N VAL A 164 -14.31 2.00 1.86
CA VAL A 164 -15.06 2.60 2.96
C VAL A 164 -15.33 4.07 2.66
N LYS A 165 -16.54 4.54 2.97
CA LYS A 165 -16.91 5.94 2.87
C LYS A 165 -16.86 6.56 4.26
N ILE A 166 -16.08 7.63 4.43
CA ILE A 166 -16.00 8.36 5.70
C ILE A 166 -16.05 9.86 5.44
N SER A 167 -16.36 10.65 6.47
CA SER A 167 -16.03 12.08 6.46
C SER A 167 -14.57 12.23 6.86
N ASP A 168 -13.77 12.95 6.08
CA ASP A 168 -12.38 13.26 6.40
C ASP A 168 -12.27 14.29 7.54
N THR A 169 -11.06 14.77 7.82
CA THR A 169 -10.80 15.75 8.89
C THR A 169 -11.34 17.15 8.58
N GLU A 170 -11.69 17.42 7.33
CA GLU A 170 -12.26 18.70 6.86
C GLU A 170 -13.80 18.63 6.73
N GLY A 171 -14.40 17.48 7.03
CA GLY A 171 -15.83 17.25 6.92
C GLY A 171 -16.29 16.78 5.54
N LYS A 172 -15.38 16.62 4.57
CA LYS A 172 -15.72 16.17 3.22
C LYS A 172 -15.86 14.66 3.18
N THR A 173 -16.87 14.17 2.47
CA THR A 173 -17.04 12.73 2.25
C THR A 173 -15.95 12.23 1.29
N VAL A 174 -15.26 11.16 1.65
CA VAL A 174 -14.20 10.52 0.85
C VAL A 174 -14.39 9.02 0.81
N ILE A 175 -13.87 8.38 -0.24
CA ILE A 175 -13.85 6.91 -0.40
C ILE A 175 -12.41 6.44 -0.24
N LEU A 176 -12.18 5.54 0.71
CA LEU A 176 -10.85 5.06 1.07
C LEU A 176 -10.77 3.53 0.96
N PHE A 177 -9.60 3.03 0.60
CA PHE A 177 -9.18 1.66 0.78
C PHE A 177 -8.18 1.61 1.93
N VAL A 178 -8.49 0.88 3.00
CA VAL A 178 -7.70 0.87 4.23
C VAL A 178 -7.06 -0.50 4.44
N PHE A 179 -5.75 -0.58 4.27
CA PHE A 179 -4.97 -1.80 4.37
C PHE A 179 -4.40 -1.99 5.78
N ALA A 180 -5.27 -2.14 6.78
CA ALA A 180 -4.86 -2.20 8.19
C ALA A 180 -4.19 -3.51 8.63
N ASP A 181 -4.19 -4.52 7.76
CA ASP A 181 -3.80 -5.89 8.11
C ASP A 181 -2.81 -6.48 7.08
N LEU A 182 -1.77 -5.72 6.72
CA LEU A 182 -0.68 -6.19 5.84
C LEU A 182 0.59 -6.44 6.63
N SER A 183 1.12 -7.66 6.64
CA SER A 183 2.43 -8.00 7.20
C SER A 183 3.33 -8.58 6.11
N VAL A 184 4.64 -8.41 6.21
CA VAL A 184 5.60 -8.91 5.21
C VAL A 184 6.57 -9.90 5.85
N ARG A 185 6.74 -11.09 5.25
CA ARG A 185 7.61 -12.17 5.79
C ARG A 185 9.10 -12.02 5.43
N MET A 186 9.45 -10.97 4.70
CA MET A 186 10.80 -10.70 4.19
C MET A 186 11.30 -9.36 4.73
N GLU A 187 12.60 -9.32 5.06
CA GLU A 187 13.31 -8.08 5.38
C GLU A 187 13.71 -7.38 4.07
N GLY A 188 13.78 -6.05 4.09
CA GLY A 188 14.20 -5.26 2.93
C GLY A 188 13.43 -3.95 2.75
N HIS A 189 13.59 -3.37 1.57
CA HIS A 189 12.91 -2.15 1.15
C HIS A 189 11.88 -2.51 0.08
N PHE A 190 10.69 -1.93 0.20
CA PHE A 190 9.57 -2.33 -0.63
C PHE A 190 8.70 -1.14 -1.03
N VAL A 191 7.95 -1.34 -2.10
CA VAL A 191 6.81 -0.50 -2.47
C VAL A 191 5.59 -1.38 -2.66
N TYR A 192 4.42 -0.85 -2.32
CA TYR A 192 3.16 -1.46 -2.66
C TYR A 192 2.63 -0.89 -3.97
N ARG A 193 1.92 -1.71 -4.75
CA ARG A 193 1.10 -1.28 -5.88
C ARG A 193 -0.36 -1.57 -5.56
N TYR A 194 -1.16 -0.52 -5.50
CA TYR A 194 -2.59 -0.61 -5.27
C TYR A 194 -3.32 -0.61 -6.61
N ARG A 195 -4.24 -1.53 -6.80
CA ARG A 195 -5.07 -1.65 -8.01
C ARG A 195 -6.54 -1.66 -7.63
N CYS A 196 -7.31 -0.74 -8.19
CA CYS A 196 -8.74 -0.62 -7.94
C CYS A 196 -9.56 -1.24 -9.07
N PHE A 197 -10.69 -1.85 -8.72
CA PHE A 197 -11.67 -2.36 -9.66
C PHE A 197 -13.09 -2.32 -9.06
N ASN A 198 -14.09 -2.29 -9.92
CA ASN A 198 -15.49 -2.50 -9.53
C ASN A 198 -15.96 -3.86 -10.07
N LEU A 199 -16.32 -4.78 -9.17
CA LEU A 199 -16.74 -6.15 -9.51
C LEU A 199 -17.96 -6.23 -10.44
N PHE A 200 -18.77 -5.16 -10.52
CA PHE A 200 -19.98 -5.09 -11.35
C PHE A 200 -19.81 -4.29 -12.64
N SER A 201 -18.72 -3.52 -12.77
CA SER A 201 -18.40 -2.80 -13.99
C SER A 201 -17.87 -3.75 -15.07
N ARG A 202 -18.31 -3.54 -16.30
CA ARG A 202 -17.81 -4.21 -17.51
C ARG A 202 -17.55 -3.19 -18.59
N VAL A 203 -16.60 -3.48 -19.47
CA VAL A 203 -16.33 -2.65 -20.65
C VAL A 203 -17.11 -3.19 -21.84
N ALA A 204 -17.53 -2.30 -22.75
CA ALA A 204 -18.22 -2.72 -23.96
C ALA A 204 -17.41 -3.78 -24.74
N GLY A 205 -18.04 -4.92 -25.03
CA GLY A 205 -17.41 -6.01 -25.79
C GLY A 205 -16.50 -6.94 -24.97
N SER A 206 -16.42 -6.79 -23.64
CA SER A 206 -15.71 -7.74 -22.76
C SER A 206 -16.48 -8.00 -21.47
N ASP A 207 -16.47 -9.27 -21.03
CA ASP A 207 -17.00 -9.69 -19.72
C ASP A 207 -15.96 -9.57 -18.58
N ASP A 208 -14.76 -9.07 -18.89
CA ASP A 208 -13.70 -8.86 -17.91
C ASP A 208 -14.00 -7.68 -16.98
N VAL A 209 -13.54 -7.80 -15.73
CA VAL A 209 -13.51 -6.69 -14.78
C VAL A 209 -12.24 -5.86 -15.05
N PRO A 210 -12.35 -4.59 -15.48
CA PRO A 210 -11.18 -3.77 -15.76
C PRO A 210 -10.49 -3.32 -14.46
N ILE A 211 -9.16 -3.19 -14.50
CA ILE A 211 -8.42 -2.43 -13.50
C ILE A 211 -8.64 -0.95 -13.83
N THR A 212 -9.29 -0.21 -12.94
CA THR A 212 -9.73 1.16 -13.23
C THR A 212 -8.68 2.21 -12.87
N ALA A 213 -7.84 1.92 -11.88
CA ALA A 213 -6.77 2.81 -11.43
C ALA A 213 -5.65 2.03 -10.73
N GLU A 214 -4.45 2.58 -10.78
CA GLU A 214 -3.25 2.05 -10.14
C GLU A 214 -2.47 3.17 -9.44
N LEU A 215 -1.86 2.85 -8.30
CA LEU A 215 -0.99 3.74 -7.56
C LEU A 215 0.13 2.94 -6.90
N PHE A 216 1.36 3.43 -6.99
CA PHE A 216 2.46 2.94 -6.18
C PHE A 216 2.63 3.77 -4.90
N SER A 217 2.89 3.09 -3.79
CA SER A 217 3.22 3.75 -2.53
C SER A 217 4.59 4.40 -2.58
N GLY A 218 4.87 5.28 -1.61
CA GLY A 218 6.26 5.56 -1.27
C GLY A 218 6.97 4.30 -0.73
N MET A 219 8.30 4.32 -0.73
CA MET A 219 9.12 3.21 -0.22
C MET A 219 8.96 3.06 1.30
N PHE A 220 8.93 1.81 1.77
CA PHE A 220 8.87 1.47 3.19
C PHE A 220 9.84 0.34 3.54
N VAL A 221 10.16 0.22 4.83
CA VAL A 221 11.22 -0.70 5.30
C VAL A 221 10.64 -1.81 6.16
N ILE A 222 11.01 -3.06 5.88
CA ILE A 222 10.75 -4.19 6.77
C ILE A 222 12.03 -4.59 7.49
N TYR A 223 12.04 -4.33 8.79
CA TYR A 223 13.19 -4.63 9.65
C TYR A 223 13.21 -6.06 10.14
N SER A 224 14.40 -6.51 10.48
CA SER A 224 14.60 -7.69 11.32
C SER A 224 14.00 -7.49 12.70
N THR A 225 13.85 -8.56 13.48
CA THR A 225 13.35 -8.45 14.86
C THR A 225 14.26 -7.61 15.76
N LYS A 226 15.57 -7.60 15.50
CA LYS A 226 16.57 -6.93 16.34
C LYS A 226 16.70 -5.44 16.05
N GLU A 227 16.52 -5.06 14.79
CA GLU A 227 16.71 -3.67 14.32
C GLU A 227 15.41 -2.88 14.29
N PHE A 228 14.29 -3.52 14.61
CA PHE A 228 12.99 -2.86 14.58
C PHE A 228 12.93 -1.71 15.60
N PRO A 229 12.69 -0.47 15.15
CA PRO A 229 12.74 0.71 16.03
C PRO A 229 11.55 0.80 17.01
N GLY A 230 10.61 -0.15 16.93
CA GLY A 230 9.34 -0.06 17.62
C GLY A 230 8.29 0.69 16.79
N LEU A 231 7.10 0.82 17.36
CA LEU A 231 5.95 1.44 16.70
C LEU A 231 5.63 2.75 17.40
N GLN A 232 5.32 3.76 16.60
CA GLN A 232 4.99 5.10 17.08
C GLN A 232 3.52 5.18 17.54
N ALA A 233 3.11 6.34 18.05
CA ALA A 233 1.69 6.65 18.22
C ALA A 233 0.98 6.59 16.87
N SER A 234 -0.27 6.13 16.88
CA SER A 234 -1.10 6.16 15.68
C SER A 234 -1.25 7.59 15.16
N THR A 235 -1.14 7.74 13.84
CA THR A 235 -1.36 9.00 13.12
C THR A 235 -2.75 9.56 13.40
N GLN A 236 -2.95 10.85 13.12
CA GLN A 236 -4.28 11.48 13.24
C GLN A 236 -5.31 10.77 12.36
N LEU A 237 -4.95 10.41 11.12
CA LEU A 237 -5.82 9.67 10.21
C LEU A 237 -6.16 8.28 10.75
N THR A 238 -5.18 7.53 11.27
CA THR A 238 -5.44 6.19 11.84
C THR A 238 -6.41 6.27 13.02
N LYS A 239 -6.24 7.26 13.90
CA LYS A 239 -7.18 7.51 15.01
C LYS A 239 -8.58 7.88 14.50
N HIS A 240 -8.65 8.73 13.47
CA HIS A 240 -9.91 9.14 12.85
C HIS A 240 -10.65 7.97 12.21
N LEU A 241 -9.94 7.11 11.48
CA LEU A 241 -10.47 5.87 10.90
C LEU A 241 -11.07 4.96 11.97
N GLY A 242 -10.38 4.80 13.10
CA GLY A 242 -10.90 4.03 14.24
C GLY A 242 -12.20 4.61 14.82
N ARG A 243 -12.31 5.95 14.92
CA ARG A 243 -13.54 6.62 15.37
C ARG A 243 -14.71 6.43 14.40
N TRP A 244 -14.42 6.29 13.10
CA TRP A 244 -15.39 5.95 12.05
C TRP A 244 -15.72 4.45 11.97
N GLY A 245 -15.23 3.63 12.91
CA GLY A 245 -15.54 2.20 12.98
C GLY A 245 -14.70 1.33 12.03
N VAL A 246 -13.71 1.91 11.35
CA VAL A 246 -12.77 1.12 10.55
C VAL A 246 -11.85 0.34 11.48
N ARG A 247 -11.70 -0.96 11.24
CA ARG A 247 -10.87 -1.84 12.08
C ARG A 247 -9.39 -1.53 11.84
N VAL A 248 -8.79 -0.79 12.76
CA VAL A 248 -7.37 -0.41 12.77
C VAL A 248 -6.74 -0.65 14.13
N ASN A 249 -5.42 -0.86 14.16
CA ASN A 249 -4.68 -1.02 15.40
C ASN A 249 -4.30 0.36 15.98
N LEU A 250 -4.94 0.76 17.08
CA LEU A 250 -4.70 2.06 17.71
C LEU A 250 -3.63 2.00 18.81
N ARG A 251 -2.77 3.02 18.85
CA ARG A 251 -1.71 3.23 19.82
C ARG A 251 -1.73 4.68 20.30
N GLU A 252 -1.92 4.87 21.59
CA GLU A 252 -1.86 6.19 22.23
C GLU A 252 -0.54 6.39 22.97
N THR A 253 0.07 7.56 22.83
CA THR A 253 1.18 8.00 23.67
C THR A 253 0.64 8.86 24.81
N SER A 254 0.19 8.22 25.89
CA SER A 254 0.08 8.85 27.21
C SER A 254 -0.16 7.82 28.31
N ARG A 255 0.92 7.20 28.82
CA ARG A 255 0.96 6.81 30.24
C ARG A 255 1.42 8.03 31.05
N GLY A 256 0.59 9.07 31.08
CA GLY A 256 0.70 10.10 32.12
C GLY A 256 0.34 9.47 33.45
N LYS A 257 1.30 9.45 34.39
CA LYS A 257 1.12 8.99 35.78
C LYS A 257 -0.23 9.45 36.32
N ARG A 258 -1.19 8.55 36.53
CA ARG A 258 -2.20 8.77 37.55
C ARG A 258 -1.45 8.79 38.88
N SER A 259 -1.47 9.96 39.52
CA SER A 259 -0.96 10.13 40.87
C SER A 259 -1.59 9.09 41.77
N LYS A 260 -0.73 8.44 42.55
CA LYS A 260 -1.05 7.51 43.62
C LYS A 260 -1.96 8.23 44.63
N GLN A 261 -3.27 8.06 44.50
CA GLN A 261 -4.20 8.23 45.60
C GLN A 261 -4.70 6.82 45.89
N GLY A 262 -4.22 6.25 46.99
CA GLY A 262 -4.62 4.92 47.42
C GLY A 262 -6.09 4.92 47.78
N ASP A 263 -6.76 3.84 47.42
CA ASP A 263 -7.80 3.21 48.22
C ASP A 263 -7.63 1.71 47.99
N GLU A 264 -7.38 1.00 49.09
CA GLU A 264 -7.43 -0.45 49.21
C GLU A 264 -8.89 -0.86 48.99
N ASP A 265 -9.13 -1.85 48.12
CA ASP A 265 -10.09 -2.91 48.40
C ASP A 265 -9.87 -4.03 47.38
N GLY A 266 -9.73 -5.24 47.93
CA GLY A 266 -9.39 -6.44 47.19
C GLY A 266 -10.57 -7.06 46.48
N ASP A 267 -10.25 -7.90 45.50
CA ASP A 267 -10.96 -9.15 45.24
C ASP A 267 -9.97 -10.11 44.55
N GLU A 268 -9.78 -11.26 45.17
CA GLU A 268 -9.18 -12.46 44.59
C GLU A 268 -10.21 -13.09 43.64
N ASP A 269 -9.78 -13.56 42.47
CA ASP A 269 -10.03 -14.94 42.00
C ASP A 269 -9.46 -15.20 40.60
N ASP A 270 -8.64 -16.26 40.57
CA ASP A 270 -8.32 -17.25 39.54
C ASP A 270 -8.93 -17.11 38.12
N VAL A 271 -8.09 -17.25 37.07
CA VAL A 271 -7.76 -18.58 36.49
C VAL A 271 -6.67 -18.47 35.43
N SER A 272 -5.63 -19.29 35.64
CA SER A 272 -4.67 -19.73 34.63
C SER A 272 -5.31 -20.77 33.69
N SER A 273 -5.23 -20.54 32.38
CA SER A 273 -5.22 -21.58 31.34
C SER A 273 -4.54 -20.98 30.12
N GLY A 274 -3.43 -21.49 29.60
CA GLY A 274 -3.17 -22.91 29.42
C GLY A 274 -3.74 -23.34 28.07
N GLY A 275 -3.00 -23.08 27.00
CA GLY A 275 -3.30 -23.59 25.65
C GLY A 275 -2.13 -23.19 24.75
N GLY A 276 -1.24 -24.07 24.33
CA GLY A 276 -1.34 -25.50 24.09
C GLY A 276 -0.46 -25.69 22.87
N ASP A 277 0.73 -26.23 23.07
CA ASP A 277 1.66 -26.54 21.99
C ASP A 277 0.96 -27.46 20.99
N VAL A 278 0.86 -27.00 19.75
CA VAL A 278 0.69 -27.89 18.61
C VAL A 278 1.98 -27.83 17.82
N ILE A 279 2.86 -28.78 18.11
CA ILE A 279 3.93 -29.17 17.21
C ILE A 279 3.24 -29.84 16.03
N VAL A 280 3.20 -29.17 14.88
CA VAL A 280 2.84 -29.81 13.61
C VAL A 280 4.11 -29.89 12.78
N ASP A 281 4.35 -31.11 12.36
CA ASP A 281 5.48 -31.69 11.65
C ASP A 281 6.07 -30.80 10.54
N GLU A 282 7.40 -30.73 10.52
CA GLU A 282 8.20 -29.86 9.65
C GLU A 282 8.77 -30.63 8.44
N GLU A 283 8.05 -31.63 7.94
CA GLU A 283 8.37 -32.33 6.69
C GLU A 283 7.23 -32.14 5.68
N GLN A 284 7.43 -31.16 4.80
CA GLN A 284 6.87 -30.98 3.43
C GLN A 284 6.36 -29.56 3.23
N GLY A 285 7.10 -28.75 2.48
CA GLY A 285 6.52 -27.55 1.87
C GLY A 285 7.48 -26.42 1.54
N LEU A 286 7.94 -26.43 0.28
CA LEU A 286 8.54 -25.33 -0.48
C LEU A 286 9.95 -24.87 -0.06
N HIS A 287 10.89 -25.11 -0.97
CA HIS A 287 12.15 -24.38 -1.07
C HIS A 287 11.89 -22.87 -1.01
N PHE A 288 12.28 -22.26 0.11
CA PHE A 288 12.34 -20.81 0.24
C PHE A 288 13.48 -20.28 -0.65
N TYR A 289 13.20 -19.18 -1.34
CA TYR A 289 14.22 -18.37 -2.01
C TYR A 289 15.40 -18.15 -1.07
N SER A 290 16.60 -18.42 -1.59
CA SER A 290 17.81 -18.50 -0.80
C SER A 290 18.06 -17.21 -0.03
N ARG A 291 18.31 -17.35 1.27
CA ARG A 291 18.85 -16.33 2.19
C ARG A 291 20.09 -15.61 1.62
N SER A 292 20.79 -16.24 0.67
CA SER A 292 21.98 -15.72 0.00
C SER A 292 21.71 -14.66 -1.07
N TYR A 293 20.47 -14.49 -1.55
CA TYR A 293 20.17 -13.54 -2.63
C TYR A 293 19.97 -12.11 -2.09
N LEU A 294 19.25 -11.96 -0.98
CA LEU A 294 18.99 -10.65 -0.35
C LEU A 294 20.16 -10.15 0.49
N SER A 295 20.96 -11.05 1.07
CA SER A 295 22.18 -10.66 1.80
C SER A 295 23.24 -10.00 0.92
N GLN A 296 23.09 -10.06 -0.40
CA GLN A 296 23.98 -9.39 -1.36
C GLN A 296 23.45 -8.02 -1.82
N GLN A 297 22.20 -7.66 -1.51
CA GLN A 297 21.53 -6.48 -2.07
C GLN A 297 21.19 -5.39 -1.04
N THR A 298 21.56 -5.54 0.23
CA THR A 298 21.37 -4.47 1.24
C THR A 298 22.71 -3.78 1.52
N PRO A 299 22.95 -2.56 1.02
CA PRO A 299 24.06 -1.76 1.52
C PRO A 299 23.82 -1.40 2.99
N GLN A 300 24.86 -1.48 3.80
CA GLN A 300 24.81 -1.10 5.21
C GLN A 300 24.49 0.40 5.34
N LEU A 301 23.37 0.75 5.96
CA LEU A 301 23.05 2.14 6.30
C LEU A 301 23.80 2.59 7.56
N THR A 302 24.30 3.82 7.53
CA THR A 302 24.98 4.43 8.67
C THR A 302 23.97 5.21 9.51
N PHE A 303 23.63 4.70 10.69
CA PHE A 303 22.78 5.42 11.63
C PHE A 303 23.56 6.56 12.29
N ARG A 304 23.13 7.82 12.10
CA ARG A 304 23.44 8.93 13.00
C ARG A 304 22.16 9.39 13.69
N PRO A 305 22.06 9.34 15.03
CA PRO A 305 20.94 9.93 15.74
C PRO A 305 20.90 11.45 15.51
N PRO A 306 19.71 12.08 15.52
CA PRO A 306 19.61 13.53 15.50
C PRO A 306 20.31 14.12 16.73
N ALA A 307 21.15 15.14 16.51
CA ALA A 307 21.82 15.86 17.57
C ALA A 307 20.78 16.53 18.47
N GLN A 308 20.74 16.13 19.75
CA GLN A 308 20.04 16.91 20.76
C GLN A 308 20.80 18.23 20.91
N GLY A 309 20.19 19.33 20.44
CA GLY A 309 20.70 20.67 20.71
C GLY A 309 20.69 20.91 22.22
N GLU A 310 21.88 21.02 22.81
CA GLU A 310 22.08 21.39 24.20
C GLU A 310 21.50 22.79 24.45
N GLY A 311 20.56 22.89 25.38
CA GLY A 311 20.09 24.15 25.93
C GLY A 311 21.18 24.78 26.79
N GLY A 312 21.80 25.85 26.28
CA GLY A 312 22.70 26.70 27.04
C GLY A 312 21.95 27.47 28.12
N TYR A 313 22.30 27.23 29.38
CA TYR A 313 22.02 28.13 30.48
C TYR A 313 23.12 29.20 30.51
N ASP A 314 22.81 30.43 30.11
CA ASP A 314 23.64 31.59 30.44
C ASP A 314 23.12 32.25 31.72
N GLY A 315 23.96 32.22 32.75
CA GLY A 315 23.78 32.96 34.00
C GLY A 315 24.11 34.44 33.81
N VAL A 316 23.23 35.30 34.29
CA VAL A 316 23.46 36.75 34.34
C VAL A 316 23.97 37.11 35.74
N SER A 317 25.14 37.76 35.77
CA SER A 317 25.65 38.56 36.89
C SER A 317 25.03 39.96 36.89
#